data_AF-A0A382QPY8-F1
#
_entry.id   AF-A0A382QPY8-F1
#
_cell.length_a   1.000
_cell.length_b   1.000
_cell.length_c   1.000
_cell.angle_alpha   90.00
_cell.angle_beta   90.00
_cell.angle_gamma   90.00
#
_symmetry.space_group_name_H-M   'P 1'
#
loop_
_entity.id
_entity.type
_entity.pdbx_description
1 polymer ?
#
loop_
_entity_poly.entity_id
_entity_poly.type
_entity_poly.pdbx_seq_one_letter_code
_entity_poly.pdbx_strand_id
1 'polypeptide(L)'
;INGPEIMSKFVGDAEKRIRAIFDEAEKNAPAIIFIDEIDAIAPKREESYGEVERRVVAQLLTLMDGMKGRGKVIVIAATNRQDALDPALRRGGRFDREIEIGVPNYEGRLQVLKIHTRNMPLSRDVKLEDLARVTHGFVGADLEALCKEAAMNVIRRLALKHSLKDDSPLSEEIMKKLIVNKKDFTDAFRNVTPSAMREVLIETPNVPWSRIGGLTEVKQQLQESVEWPIKNPEMFKRMGIRSPKGVLLYGPPGTGKTLLAKAVATESEANFISVKGPELLNKYVGESEKAVREIFKKAKQVAPSVIFFDEIDAIASIRGGGSDGGAKAR
;
A
#
# COMPACT_ATOMS: atom_id res chain seq x y z
N ILE A 1 -21.16 -10.31 1.94
CA ILE A 1 -20.96 -10.66 3.37
C ILE A 1 -19.90 -9.73 3.92
N ASN A 2 -20.12 -9.08 5.06
CA ASN A 2 -19.10 -8.28 5.73
C ASN A 2 -18.64 -9.04 7.00
N GLY A 3 -17.34 -9.31 7.11
CA GLY A 3 -16.76 -10.16 8.16
C GLY A 3 -17.15 -9.75 9.59
N PRO A 4 -16.85 -8.52 10.03
CA PRO A 4 -17.25 -8.03 11.35
C PRO A 4 -18.75 -8.10 11.65
N GLU A 5 -19.60 -7.95 10.63
CA GLU A 5 -21.06 -8.01 10.81
C GLU A 5 -21.57 -9.43 11.11
N ILE A 6 -20.81 -10.46 10.72
CA ILE A 6 -21.11 -11.84 11.09
C ILE A 6 -20.73 -12.11 12.55
N MET A 7 -19.65 -11.52 13.03
CA MET A 7 -19.12 -11.75 14.38
C MET A 7 -19.88 -10.99 15.49
N SER A 8 -20.56 -9.89 15.16
CA SER A 8 -21.18 -8.99 16.14
C SER A 8 -22.52 -9.46 16.73
N LYS A 9 -23.13 -10.52 16.18
CA LYS A 9 -24.40 -11.08 16.70
C LYS A 9 -24.14 -12.36 17.50
N PHE A 10 -25.01 -12.60 18.49
CA PHE A 10 -24.92 -13.64 19.52
C PHE A 10 -24.24 -14.96 19.12
N VAL A 11 -23.51 -15.54 20.08
CA VAL A 11 -22.79 -16.81 19.96
C VAL A 11 -23.69 -17.92 19.40
N GLY A 12 -23.39 -18.38 18.18
CA GLY A 12 -24.13 -19.44 17.48
C GLY A 12 -24.93 -18.98 16.24
N ASP A 13 -25.24 -17.69 16.13
CA ASP A 13 -25.94 -17.14 14.96
C ASP A 13 -25.01 -16.99 13.75
N ALA A 14 -23.72 -16.74 13.99
CA ALA A 14 -22.71 -16.59 12.95
C ALA A 14 -22.62 -17.83 12.03
N GLU A 15 -22.52 -19.04 12.61
CA GLU A 15 -22.44 -20.30 11.85
C GLU A 15 -23.70 -20.55 11.01
N LYS A 16 -24.88 -20.35 11.61
CA LYS A 16 -26.16 -20.52 10.94
C LYS A 16 -26.31 -19.53 9.77
N ARG A 17 -25.88 -18.29 9.97
CA ARG A 17 -25.93 -17.24 8.95
C ARG A 17 -25.03 -17.57 7.77
N ILE A 18 -23.79 -18.01 8.01
CA ILE A 18 -22.89 -18.44 6.92
C ILE A 18 -23.51 -19.62 6.17
N ARG A 19 -24.01 -20.64 6.87
CA ARG A 19 -24.65 -21.79 6.24
C ARG A 19 -25.85 -21.39 5.38
N ALA A 20 -26.74 -20.56 5.90
CA ALA A 20 -27.91 -20.08 5.17
C ALA A 20 -27.53 -19.35 3.87
N ILE A 21 -26.46 -18.55 3.88
CA ILE A 21 -25.99 -17.83 2.69
C ILE A 21 -25.43 -18.80 1.63
N PHE A 22 -24.68 -19.81 2.05
CA PHE A 22 -24.18 -20.84 1.13
C PHE A 22 -25.33 -21.67 0.54
N ASP A 23 -26.29 -22.09 1.37
CA ASP A 23 -27.47 -22.83 0.93
C ASP A 23 -28.34 -22.01 -0.05
N GLU A 24 -28.50 -20.71 0.21
CA GLU A 24 -29.23 -19.80 -0.68
C GLU A 24 -28.51 -19.62 -2.03
N ALA A 25 -27.19 -19.46 -2.00
CA ALA A 25 -26.37 -19.35 -3.21
C ALA A 25 -26.40 -20.65 -4.04
N GLU A 26 -26.39 -21.82 -3.40
CA GLU A 26 -26.52 -23.10 -4.09
C GLU A 26 -27.90 -23.29 -4.74
N LYS A 27 -28.97 -22.89 -4.06
CA LYS A 27 -30.34 -22.93 -4.61
C LYS A 27 -30.52 -21.97 -5.79
N ASN A 28 -29.89 -20.80 -5.74
CA ASN A 28 -29.98 -19.76 -6.75
C ASN A 28 -28.84 -19.80 -7.79
N ALA A 29 -28.13 -20.92 -7.91
CA ALA A 29 -26.97 -21.02 -8.78
C ALA A 29 -27.36 -20.82 -10.28
N PRO A 30 -26.62 -20.02 -11.07
CA PRO A 30 -25.27 -19.53 -10.78
C PRO A 30 -25.22 -18.29 -9.87
N ALA A 31 -24.34 -18.31 -8.86
CA ALA A 31 -24.25 -17.27 -7.84
C ALA A 31 -22.79 -16.92 -7.47
N ILE A 32 -22.57 -15.69 -7.00
CA ILE A 32 -21.28 -15.24 -6.46
C ILE A 32 -21.48 -14.86 -5.00
N ILE A 33 -20.68 -15.45 -4.13
CA ILE A 33 -20.60 -15.06 -2.71
C ILE A 33 -19.39 -14.14 -2.57
N PHE A 34 -19.64 -12.86 -2.25
CA PHE A 34 -18.57 -11.91 -1.93
C PHE A 34 -18.43 -11.78 -0.40
N ILE A 35 -17.21 -11.97 0.11
CA ILE A 35 -16.86 -11.85 1.52
C ILE A 35 -15.82 -10.74 1.67
N ASP A 36 -16.18 -9.66 2.34
CA ASP A 36 -15.26 -8.58 2.69
C ASP A 36 -14.69 -8.79 4.09
N GLU A 37 -13.45 -8.35 4.30
CA GLU A 37 -12.69 -8.52 5.55
C GLU A 37 -12.75 -9.96 6.10
N ILE A 38 -12.41 -10.94 5.26
CA ILE A 38 -12.49 -12.37 5.63
C ILE A 38 -11.60 -12.72 6.85
N ASP A 39 -10.53 -11.96 7.10
CA ASP A 39 -9.67 -12.11 8.27
C ASP A 39 -10.40 -11.87 9.60
N ALA A 40 -11.53 -11.15 9.60
CA ALA A 40 -12.36 -10.98 10.79
C ALA A 40 -13.14 -12.25 11.19
N ILE A 41 -13.50 -13.10 10.22
CA ILE A 41 -14.23 -14.36 10.46
C ILE A 41 -13.33 -15.59 10.38
N ALA A 42 -12.12 -15.44 9.84
CA ALA A 42 -11.18 -16.53 9.65
C ALA A 42 -9.73 -16.21 10.02
N PRO A 43 -9.47 -15.66 11.23
CA PRO A 43 -8.11 -15.38 11.67
C PRO A 43 -7.31 -16.68 11.89
N LYS A 44 -5.99 -16.56 11.94
CA LYS A 44 -5.08 -17.63 12.36
C LYS A 44 -5.48 -18.16 13.72
N ARG A 45 -5.39 -19.48 13.89
CA ARG A 45 -5.76 -20.18 15.14
C ARG A 45 -4.98 -19.71 16.37
N GLU A 46 -3.75 -19.27 16.17
CA GLU A 46 -2.86 -18.72 17.20
C GLU A 46 -3.25 -17.30 17.62
N GLU A 47 -3.84 -16.51 16.70
CA GLU A 47 -4.29 -15.13 16.93
C GLU A 47 -5.78 -15.07 17.31
N SER A 48 -6.49 -16.19 17.23
CA SER A 48 -7.90 -16.29 17.60
C SER A 48 -8.06 -16.42 19.12
N TYR A 49 -8.64 -15.39 19.72
CA TYR A 49 -8.85 -15.28 21.18
C TYR A 49 -10.14 -15.99 21.63
N GLY A 50 -11.05 -16.34 20.71
CA GLY A 50 -12.38 -16.88 21.04
C GLY A 50 -12.68 -18.27 20.47
N GLU A 51 -13.39 -19.10 21.24
CA GLU A 51 -13.89 -20.40 20.77
C GLU A 51 -14.87 -20.27 19.59
N VAL A 52 -15.59 -19.15 19.53
CA VAL A 52 -16.58 -18.81 18.47
C VAL A 52 -15.90 -18.64 17.12
N GLU A 53 -14.82 -17.86 17.05
CA GLU A 53 -14.04 -17.64 15.83
C GLU A 53 -13.55 -18.96 15.25
N ARG A 54 -13.00 -19.85 16.09
CA ARG A 54 -12.51 -21.17 15.66
C ARG A 54 -13.61 -22.02 15.05
N ARG A 55 -14.82 -21.98 15.60
CA ARG A 55 -15.98 -22.72 15.04
C ARG A 55 -16.46 -22.11 13.73
N VAL A 56 -16.49 -20.79 13.62
CA VAL A 56 -16.80 -20.08 12.36
C VAL A 56 -15.81 -20.44 11.26
N VAL A 57 -14.50 -20.45 11.57
CA VAL A 57 -13.45 -20.90 10.63
C VAL A 57 -13.72 -22.34 10.18
N ALA A 58 -13.96 -23.26 11.13
CA ALA A 58 -14.22 -24.67 10.83
C ALA A 58 -15.49 -24.87 9.97
N GLN A 59 -16.55 -24.11 10.24
CA GLN A 59 -17.78 -24.12 9.45
C GLN A 59 -17.52 -23.61 8.03
N LEU A 60 -16.77 -22.52 7.86
CA LEU A 60 -16.41 -21.99 6.55
C LEU A 60 -15.57 -23.00 5.75
N LEU A 61 -14.57 -23.64 6.38
CA LEU A 61 -13.78 -24.71 5.76
C LEU A 61 -14.67 -25.86 5.28
N THR A 62 -15.60 -26.30 6.12
CA THR A 62 -16.53 -27.40 5.80
C THR A 62 -17.45 -27.04 4.65
N LEU A 63 -17.94 -25.79 4.60
CA LEU A 63 -18.79 -25.32 3.50
C LEU A 63 -18.01 -25.27 2.20
N MET A 64 -16.79 -24.71 2.20
CA MET A 64 -15.91 -24.64 1.03
C MET A 64 -15.57 -26.04 0.49
N ASP A 65 -15.21 -26.99 1.37
CA ASP A 65 -14.94 -28.39 0.98
C ASP A 65 -16.21 -29.11 0.50
N GLY A 66 -17.37 -28.72 1.04
CA GLY A 66 -18.67 -29.30 0.77
C GLY A 66 -19.35 -28.78 -0.49
N MET A 67 -18.81 -27.75 -1.15
CA MET A 67 -19.36 -27.19 -2.39
C MET A 67 -19.32 -28.23 -3.52
N LYS A 68 -20.38 -29.04 -3.62
CA LYS A 68 -20.57 -30.06 -4.67
C LYS A 68 -21.16 -29.42 -5.91
N GLY A 69 -20.40 -28.58 -6.59
CA GLY A 69 -20.84 -27.91 -7.80
C GLY A 69 -19.73 -27.75 -8.81
N ARG A 70 -19.94 -28.19 -10.05
CA ARG A 70 -19.11 -27.87 -11.21
C ARG A 70 -19.13 -26.35 -11.49
N GLY A 71 -18.51 -25.53 -10.63
CA GLY A 71 -18.27 -24.11 -10.85
C GLY A 71 -19.50 -23.20 -10.94
N LYS A 72 -20.67 -23.60 -10.41
CA LYS A 72 -21.88 -22.74 -10.46
C LYS A 72 -21.96 -21.71 -9.33
N VAL A 73 -21.26 -21.93 -8.21
CA VAL A 73 -21.14 -20.95 -7.14
C VAL A 73 -19.66 -20.59 -6.99
N ILE A 74 -19.34 -19.30 -7.03
CA ILE A 74 -17.97 -18.79 -6.91
C ILE A 74 -17.89 -17.95 -5.64
N VAL A 75 -16.85 -18.18 -4.83
CA VAL A 75 -16.58 -17.38 -3.63
C VAL A 75 -15.42 -16.43 -3.92
N ILE A 76 -15.65 -15.13 -3.72
CA ILE A 76 -14.63 -14.08 -3.80
C ILE A 76 -14.48 -13.49 -2.40
N ALA A 77 -13.25 -13.46 -1.89
CA ALA A 77 -12.95 -12.89 -0.58
C ALA A 77 -11.91 -11.76 -0.69
N ALA A 78 -12.08 -10.72 0.12
CA ALA A 78 -11.15 -9.61 0.27
C ALA A 78 -10.59 -9.56 1.70
N THR A 79 -9.30 -9.26 1.83
CA THR A 79 -8.64 -9.04 3.12
C THR A 79 -7.49 -8.06 2.95
N ASN A 80 -7.26 -7.23 3.97
CA ASN A 80 -6.10 -6.36 4.06
C ASN A 80 -4.86 -7.10 4.61
N ARG A 81 -5.05 -8.27 5.23
CA ARG A 81 -4.02 -9.03 5.97
C ARG A 81 -4.03 -10.50 5.59
N GLN A 82 -3.42 -10.80 4.45
CA GLN A 82 -3.25 -12.18 3.96
C GLN A 82 -2.52 -13.10 4.97
N ASP A 83 -1.62 -12.52 5.78
CA ASP A 83 -0.88 -13.21 6.83
C ASP A 83 -1.74 -13.49 8.07
N ALA A 84 -2.83 -12.75 8.31
CA ALA A 84 -3.73 -12.98 9.43
C ALA A 84 -4.73 -14.11 9.16
N LEU A 85 -4.92 -14.52 7.90
CA LEU A 85 -5.89 -15.54 7.50
C LEU A 85 -5.42 -16.97 7.87
N ASP A 86 -6.36 -17.85 8.28
CA ASP A 86 -6.07 -19.27 8.51
C ASP A 86 -5.47 -19.90 7.22
N PRO A 87 -4.23 -20.46 7.27
CA PRO A 87 -3.58 -21.03 6.10
C PRO A 87 -4.34 -22.18 5.44
N ALA A 88 -5.26 -22.84 6.16
CA ALA A 88 -6.07 -23.91 5.62
C ALA A 88 -7.03 -23.40 4.54
N LEU A 89 -7.54 -22.17 4.62
CA LEU A 89 -8.41 -21.58 3.59
C LEU A 89 -7.71 -21.37 2.26
N ARG A 90 -6.38 -21.21 2.29
CA ARG A 90 -5.51 -20.93 1.15
C ARG A 90 -5.00 -22.18 0.43
N ARG A 91 -5.45 -23.37 0.85
CA ARG A 91 -5.05 -24.65 0.25
C ARG A 91 -5.94 -24.99 -0.94
N GLY A 92 -5.43 -25.90 -1.79
CA GLY A 92 -6.13 -26.36 -2.98
C GLY A 92 -7.53 -26.91 -2.67
N GLY A 93 -8.52 -26.55 -3.50
CA GLY A 93 -9.94 -26.88 -3.34
C GLY A 93 -10.77 -25.82 -2.60
N ARG A 94 -10.15 -24.71 -2.16
CA ARG A 94 -10.80 -23.60 -1.44
C ARG A 94 -10.51 -22.29 -2.15
N PHE A 95 -9.62 -21.45 -1.61
CA PHE A 95 -9.07 -20.30 -2.35
C PHE A 95 -7.86 -20.72 -3.18
N ASP A 96 -8.12 -21.34 -4.33
CA ASP A 96 -7.09 -21.80 -5.28
C ASP A 96 -6.31 -20.66 -5.96
N ARG A 97 -6.88 -19.45 -5.95
CA ARG A 97 -6.33 -18.27 -6.61
C ARG A 97 -6.25 -17.12 -5.62
N GLU A 98 -5.04 -16.61 -5.45
CA GLU A 98 -4.78 -15.39 -4.70
C GLU A 98 -4.38 -14.29 -5.69
N ILE A 99 -5.13 -13.19 -5.69
CA ILE A 99 -4.88 -12.04 -6.56
C ILE A 99 -4.51 -10.87 -5.66
N GLU A 100 -3.27 -10.39 -5.78
CA GLU A 100 -2.79 -9.23 -5.04
C GLU A 100 -3.16 -7.95 -5.79
N ILE A 101 -3.88 -7.04 -5.12
CA ILE A 101 -4.15 -5.69 -5.62
C ILE A 101 -3.18 -4.74 -4.91
N GLY A 102 -2.15 -4.31 -5.63
CA GLY A 102 -1.12 -3.41 -5.11
C GLY A 102 -1.48 -1.92 -5.19
N VAL A 103 -0.57 -1.07 -4.70
CA VAL A 103 -0.67 0.38 -4.84
C VAL A 103 -0.48 0.75 -6.33
N PRO A 104 -1.31 1.64 -6.90
CA PRO A 104 -1.21 1.99 -8.31
C PRO A 104 0.12 2.70 -8.63
N ASN A 105 0.71 2.29 -9.75
CA ASN A 105 1.84 3.00 -10.38
C ASN A 105 1.38 4.33 -11.00
N TYR A 106 2.31 5.08 -11.60
CA TYR A 106 2.01 6.37 -12.24
C TYR A 106 0.80 6.30 -13.20
N GLU A 107 0.79 5.32 -14.12
CA GLU A 107 -0.29 5.16 -15.09
C GLU A 107 -1.61 4.81 -14.41
N GLY A 108 -1.59 3.90 -13.43
CA GLY A 108 -2.76 3.53 -12.63
C GLY A 108 -3.35 4.73 -11.89
N ARG A 109 -2.50 5.56 -11.27
CA ARG A 109 -2.94 6.79 -10.59
C ARG A 109 -3.55 7.79 -11.57
N LEU A 110 -2.94 7.96 -12.74
CA LEU A 110 -3.48 8.81 -13.80
C LEU A 110 -4.86 8.33 -14.27
N GLN A 111 -5.06 7.02 -14.42
CA GLN A 111 -6.37 6.46 -14.78
C GLN A 111 -7.41 6.68 -13.69
N VAL A 112 -7.06 6.44 -12.43
CA VAL A 112 -7.93 6.70 -11.29
C VAL A 112 -8.33 8.18 -11.22
N LEU A 113 -7.36 9.09 -11.36
CA LEU A 113 -7.62 10.54 -11.43
C LEU A 113 -8.54 10.89 -12.60
N LYS A 114 -8.36 10.31 -13.78
CA LYS A 114 -9.25 10.52 -14.93
C LYS A 114 -10.68 10.03 -14.66
N ILE A 115 -10.84 8.91 -13.95
CA ILE A 115 -12.16 8.37 -13.58
C ILE A 115 -12.86 9.33 -12.62
N HIS A 116 -12.18 9.72 -11.53
CA HIS A 116 -12.79 10.59 -10.51
C HIS A 116 -12.95 12.04 -10.93
N THR A 117 -12.24 12.48 -11.99
CA THR A 117 -12.42 13.83 -12.57
C THR A 117 -13.28 13.84 -13.84
N ARG A 118 -13.79 12.70 -14.32
CA ARG A 118 -14.53 12.61 -15.60
C ARG A 118 -15.72 13.58 -15.70
N ASN A 119 -16.44 13.78 -14.61
CA ASN A 119 -17.61 14.68 -14.52
C ASN A 119 -17.30 15.95 -13.72
N MET A 120 -16.02 16.23 -13.45
CA MET A 120 -15.58 17.39 -12.70
C MET A 120 -15.12 18.47 -13.70
N PRO A 121 -15.73 19.67 -13.71
CA PRO A 121 -15.25 20.74 -14.55
C PRO A 121 -13.87 21.20 -14.06
N LEU A 122 -12.84 20.90 -14.84
CA LEU A 122 -11.47 21.28 -14.56
C LEU A 122 -11.08 22.50 -15.39
N SER A 123 -10.31 23.41 -14.79
CA SER A 123 -9.66 24.48 -15.53
C SER A 123 -8.46 23.97 -16.34
N ARG A 124 -8.02 24.76 -17.33
CA ARG A 124 -6.92 24.38 -18.23
C ARG A 124 -5.56 24.22 -17.54
N ASP A 125 -5.38 24.80 -16.36
CA ASP A 125 -4.17 24.69 -15.54
C ASP A 125 -4.08 23.39 -14.73
N VAL A 126 -5.15 22.59 -14.67
CA VAL A 126 -5.14 21.28 -14.02
C VAL A 126 -4.64 20.22 -15.00
N LYS A 127 -3.40 19.79 -14.81
CA LYS A 127 -2.79 18.65 -15.52
C LYS A 127 -2.81 17.43 -14.63
N LEU A 128 -3.58 16.41 -15.01
CA LEU A 128 -3.69 15.18 -14.23
C LEU A 128 -2.38 14.39 -14.21
N GLU A 129 -1.56 14.55 -15.25
CA GLU A 129 -0.22 13.99 -15.34
C GLU A 129 0.69 14.53 -14.23
N ASP A 130 0.62 15.84 -13.94
CA ASP A 130 1.37 16.46 -12.86
C ASP A 130 0.88 15.97 -11.50
N LEU A 131 -0.45 15.82 -11.32
CA LEU A 131 -1.03 15.27 -10.10
C LEU A 131 -0.58 13.82 -9.86
N ALA A 132 -0.63 12.97 -10.89
CA ALA A 132 -0.20 11.58 -10.80
C ALA A 132 1.30 11.44 -10.43
N ARG A 133 2.13 12.42 -10.82
CA ARG A 133 3.55 12.51 -10.44
C ARG A 133 3.77 12.92 -8.98
N VAL A 134 2.84 13.63 -8.35
CA VAL A 134 3.02 14.06 -6.94
C VAL A 134 2.22 13.21 -5.95
N THR A 135 1.26 12.40 -6.41
CA THR A 135 0.46 11.49 -5.58
C THR A 135 1.11 10.12 -5.39
N HIS A 136 2.43 10.06 -5.20
CA HIS A 136 3.12 8.78 -4.97
C HIS A 136 2.57 8.09 -3.71
N GLY A 137 2.40 6.77 -3.76
CA GLY A 137 1.85 5.99 -2.64
C GLY A 137 0.36 6.19 -2.36
N PHE A 138 -0.35 7.04 -3.11
CA PHE A 138 -1.81 7.15 -2.98
C PHE A 138 -2.50 5.90 -3.52
N VAL A 139 -3.46 5.37 -2.76
CA VAL A 139 -4.36 4.32 -3.27
C VAL A 139 -5.60 4.93 -3.92
N GLY A 140 -6.46 4.10 -4.52
CA GLY A 140 -7.68 4.55 -5.19
C GLY A 140 -8.54 5.45 -4.31
N ALA A 141 -8.76 5.06 -3.05
CA ALA A 141 -9.54 5.83 -2.09
C ALA A 141 -8.89 7.19 -1.76
N ASP A 142 -7.56 7.28 -1.69
CA ASP A 142 -6.87 8.54 -1.41
C ASP A 142 -7.00 9.50 -2.61
N LEU A 143 -6.88 8.99 -3.84
CA LEU A 143 -7.07 9.79 -5.05
C LEU A 143 -8.50 10.28 -5.21
N GLU A 144 -9.47 9.42 -4.88
CA GLU A 144 -10.88 9.81 -4.80
C GLU A 144 -11.10 10.92 -3.77
N ALA A 145 -10.54 10.76 -2.57
CA ALA A 145 -10.63 11.76 -1.50
C ALA A 145 -9.97 13.08 -1.92
N LEU A 146 -8.83 13.03 -2.61
CA LEU A 146 -8.15 14.21 -3.15
C LEU A 146 -9.04 14.97 -4.14
N CYS A 147 -9.65 14.25 -5.09
CA CYS A 147 -10.59 14.85 -6.04
C CYS A 147 -11.82 15.44 -5.34
N LYS A 148 -12.40 14.72 -4.38
CA LYS A 148 -13.54 15.20 -3.59
C LYS A 148 -13.20 16.46 -2.79
N GLU A 149 -12.07 16.49 -2.10
CA GLU A 149 -11.65 17.67 -1.34
C GLU A 149 -11.36 18.88 -2.25
N ALA A 150 -10.75 18.66 -3.41
CA ALA A 150 -10.55 19.73 -4.39
C ALA A 150 -11.90 20.33 -4.86
N ALA A 151 -12.91 19.49 -5.12
CA ALA A 151 -14.25 19.96 -5.46
C ALA A 151 -14.93 20.68 -4.27
N MET A 152 -14.78 20.16 -3.06
CA MET A 152 -15.33 20.78 -1.85
C MET A 152 -14.72 22.15 -1.57
N ASN A 153 -13.44 22.36 -1.87
CA ASN A 153 -12.80 23.67 -1.75
C ASN A 153 -13.47 24.74 -2.64
N VAL A 154 -13.89 24.35 -3.86
CA VAL A 154 -14.65 25.24 -4.75
C VAL A 154 -16.03 25.53 -4.16
N ILE A 155 -16.73 24.50 -3.69
CA ILE A 155 -18.07 24.64 -3.10
C ILE A 155 -18.02 25.56 -1.88
N ARG A 156 -17.08 25.33 -0.94
CA ARG A 156 -16.88 26.18 0.25
C ARG A 156 -16.61 27.63 -0.14
N ARG A 157 -15.77 27.86 -1.15
CA ARG A 157 -15.45 29.21 -1.66
C ARG A 157 -16.69 29.91 -2.25
N LEU A 158 -17.50 29.21 -3.02
CA LEU A 158 -18.73 29.75 -3.62
C LEU A 158 -19.83 29.98 -2.58
N ALA A 159 -19.97 29.07 -1.62
CA ALA A 159 -20.91 29.20 -0.51
C ALA A 159 -20.65 30.48 0.31
N LEU A 160 -19.38 30.75 0.65
CA LEU A 160 -18.98 31.97 1.34
C LEU A 160 -19.23 33.23 0.51
N LYS A 161 -18.95 33.19 -0.80
CA LYS A 161 -19.10 34.35 -1.69
C LYS A 161 -20.57 34.73 -1.94
N HIS A 162 -21.46 33.75 -1.94
CA HIS A 162 -22.88 33.92 -2.27
C HIS A 162 -23.80 33.80 -1.04
N SER A 163 -23.25 33.68 0.17
CA SER A 163 -24.01 33.49 1.41
C SER A 163 -25.09 32.40 1.29
N LEU A 164 -24.74 31.30 0.63
CA LEU A 164 -25.66 30.18 0.43
C LEU A 164 -26.01 29.57 1.79
N LYS A 165 -27.31 29.40 2.06
CA LYS A 165 -27.81 28.63 3.21
C LYS A 165 -27.74 27.14 2.89
N ASP A 166 -27.54 26.31 3.91
CA ASP A 166 -27.17 24.88 3.79
C ASP A 166 -28.15 23.99 2.97
N ASP A 167 -29.36 24.46 2.63
CA ASP A 167 -30.38 23.67 1.94
C ASP A 167 -30.96 24.31 0.65
N SER A 168 -30.42 25.44 0.18
CA SER A 168 -30.92 26.04 -1.07
C SER A 168 -30.29 25.39 -2.31
N PRO A 169 -31.08 24.94 -3.31
CA PRO A 169 -30.53 24.39 -4.54
C PRO A 169 -29.64 25.44 -5.24
N LEU A 170 -28.47 25.00 -5.71
CA LEU A 170 -27.53 25.84 -6.44
C LEU A 170 -28.19 26.38 -7.71
N SER A 171 -28.18 27.71 -7.89
CA SER A 171 -28.66 28.30 -9.13
C SER A 171 -27.79 27.86 -10.32
N GLU A 172 -28.37 27.80 -11.53
CA GLU A 172 -27.63 27.44 -12.76
C GLU A 172 -26.39 28.32 -12.97
N GLU A 173 -26.41 29.55 -12.48
CA GLU A 173 -25.31 30.50 -12.58
C GLU A 173 -24.12 30.10 -11.68
N ILE A 174 -24.39 29.51 -10.50
CA ILE A 174 -23.35 29.01 -9.59
C ILE A 174 -22.82 27.68 -10.11
N MET A 175 -23.69 26.83 -10.67
CA MET A 175 -23.29 25.58 -11.32
C MET A 175 -22.29 25.81 -12.46
N LYS A 176 -22.49 26.85 -13.28
CA LYS A 176 -21.53 27.23 -14.34
C LYS A 176 -20.18 27.76 -13.80
N LYS A 177 -20.13 28.19 -12.53
CA LYS A 177 -18.91 28.69 -11.87
C LYS A 177 -18.16 27.60 -11.07
N LEU A 178 -18.69 26.38 -11.01
CA LEU A 178 -18.04 25.22 -10.36
C LEU A 178 -16.89 24.68 -11.22
N ILE A 179 -15.82 25.45 -11.34
CA ILE A 179 -14.58 25.03 -12.00
C ILE A 179 -13.51 24.83 -10.93
N VAL A 180 -12.92 23.63 -10.93
CA VAL A 180 -11.84 23.25 -10.03
C VAL A 180 -10.50 23.64 -10.66
N ASN A 181 -9.72 24.43 -9.91
CA ASN A 181 -8.44 24.95 -10.36
C ASN A 181 -7.26 24.21 -9.73
N LYS A 182 -6.04 24.43 -10.23
CA LYS A 182 -4.83 23.80 -9.66
C LYS A 182 -4.65 24.12 -8.18
N LYS A 183 -5.00 25.33 -7.75
CA LYS A 183 -4.93 25.76 -6.34
C LYS A 183 -5.82 24.90 -5.43
N ASP A 184 -6.99 24.50 -5.90
CA ASP A 184 -7.93 23.70 -5.12
C ASP A 184 -7.37 22.31 -4.80
N PHE A 185 -6.62 21.72 -5.75
CA PHE A 185 -5.84 20.50 -5.53
C PHE A 185 -4.67 20.73 -4.57
N THR A 186 -3.92 21.82 -4.74
CA THR A 186 -2.81 22.17 -3.82
C THR A 186 -3.29 22.30 -2.37
N ASP A 187 -4.47 22.90 -2.16
CA ASP A 187 -5.06 23.03 -0.83
C ASP A 187 -5.59 21.68 -0.33
N ALA A 188 -6.14 20.83 -1.21
CA ALA A 188 -6.60 19.48 -0.85
C ALA A 188 -5.47 18.56 -0.35
N PHE A 189 -4.24 18.69 -0.89
CA PHE A 189 -3.07 17.95 -0.41
C PHE A 189 -2.72 18.21 1.06
N ARG A 190 -3.18 19.32 1.66
CA ARG A 190 -2.95 19.59 3.09
C ARG A 190 -3.80 18.72 4.00
N ASN A 191 -4.92 18.23 3.49
CA ASN A 191 -5.91 17.45 4.26
C ASN A 191 -5.88 15.96 3.90
N VAL A 192 -5.44 15.62 2.69
CA VAL A 192 -5.40 14.23 2.20
C VAL A 192 -3.96 13.70 2.29
N THR A 193 -3.75 12.73 3.17
CA THR A 193 -2.49 12.01 3.32
C THR A 193 -2.61 10.59 2.76
N PRO A 194 -1.56 10.04 2.14
CA PRO A 194 -1.59 8.69 1.58
C PRO A 194 -1.79 7.64 2.66
N SER A 195 -2.82 6.80 2.50
CA SER A 195 -3.17 5.77 3.46
C SER A 195 -2.18 4.60 3.44
N ALA A 196 -1.61 4.26 2.27
CA ALA A 196 -0.61 3.20 2.16
C ALA A 196 0.72 3.54 2.86
N MET A 197 1.00 4.82 3.13
CA MET A 197 2.21 5.25 3.83
C MET A 197 2.06 5.24 5.36
N ARG A 198 0.87 4.94 5.91
CA ARG A 198 0.63 5.04 7.36
C ARG A 198 1.39 4.01 8.21
N GLU A 199 1.95 2.94 7.61
CA GLU A 199 2.64 1.89 8.37
C GLU A 199 4.16 1.81 8.15
N VAL A 200 4.73 2.51 7.17
CA VAL A 200 6.18 2.59 6.94
C VAL A 200 6.50 3.99 6.43
N LEU A 201 7.54 4.62 6.99
CA LEU A 201 8.05 5.94 6.59
C LEU A 201 8.55 5.90 5.14
N ILE A 202 7.63 5.95 4.18
CA ILE A 202 7.93 6.19 2.78
C ILE A 202 8.10 7.70 2.66
N GLU A 203 9.34 8.14 2.51
CA GLU A 203 9.63 9.53 2.22
C GLU A 203 9.63 9.71 0.70
N THR A 204 9.05 10.80 0.20
CA THR A 204 9.39 11.32 -1.12
C THR A 204 10.47 12.37 -0.93
N PRO A 205 11.77 12.01 -1.02
CA PRO A 205 12.82 13.00 -0.94
C PRO A 205 12.64 14.02 -2.07
N ASN A 206 12.87 15.29 -1.75
CA ASN A 206 12.90 16.37 -2.72
C ASN A 206 14.33 16.96 -2.77
N VAL A 207 15.29 16.08 -3.05
CA VAL A 207 16.71 16.45 -3.11
C VAL A 207 17.19 16.17 -4.53
N PRO A 208 17.22 17.16 -5.43
CA PRO A 208 17.74 16.95 -6.78
C PRO A 208 19.27 16.78 -6.76
N TRP A 209 19.84 16.22 -7.84
CA TRP A 209 21.29 16.08 -7.99
C TRP A 209 22.05 17.41 -7.86
N SER A 210 21.39 18.52 -8.21
CA SER A 210 21.92 19.89 -8.11
C SER A 210 22.17 20.35 -6.67
N ARG A 211 21.53 19.73 -5.68
CA ARG A 211 21.73 20.04 -4.25
C ARG A 211 22.99 19.38 -3.66
N ILE A 212 23.62 18.48 -4.40
CA ILE A 212 24.82 17.75 -3.94
C ILE A 212 26.04 18.30 -4.69
N GLY A 213 26.99 18.88 -3.99
CA GLY A 213 28.25 19.34 -4.58
C GLY A 213 29.24 18.18 -4.81
N GLY A 214 29.91 18.18 -5.96
CA GLY A 214 30.98 17.21 -6.27
C GLY A 214 30.52 15.76 -6.50
N LEU A 215 31.40 14.81 -6.18
CA LEU A 215 31.18 13.35 -6.26
C LEU A 215 30.72 12.84 -7.64
N THR A 216 31.21 13.46 -8.72
CA THR A 216 30.76 13.19 -10.09
C THR A 216 30.84 11.70 -10.47
N GLU A 217 31.92 11.02 -10.08
CA GLU A 217 32.12 9.60 -10.35
C GLU A 217 31.11 8.71 -9.60
N VAL A 218 30.88 8.99 -8.31
CA VAL A 218 29.90 8.26 -7.48
C VAL A 218 28.47 8.50 -7.97
N LYS A 219 28.16 9.75 -8.37
CA LYS A 219 26.87 10.09 -8.97
C LYS A 219 26.64 9.29 -10.24
N GLN A 220 27.63 9.24 -11.13
CA GLN A 220 27.54 8.47 -12.36
C GLN A 220 27.31 6.99 -12.07
N GLN A 221 28.08 6.37 -11.17
CA GLN A 221 27.89 4.95 -10.80
C GLN A 221 26.49 4.67 -10.25
N LEU A 222 25.93 5.58 -9.43
CA LEU A 222 24.58 5.44 -8.90
C LEU A 222 23.50 5.61 -9.97
N GLN A 223 23.68 6.52 -10.92
CA GLN A 223 22.79 6.70 -12.06
C GLN A 223 22.77 5.43 -12.94
N GLU A 224 23.94 4.89 -13.25
CA GLU A 224 24.08 3.67 -14.06
C GLU A 224 23.49 2.44 -13.35
N SER A 225 23.67 2.36 -12.03
CA SER A 225 23.26 1.19 -11.24
C SER A 225 21.78 1.21 -10.84
N VAL A 226 21.18 2.38 -10.63
CA VAL A 226 19.82 2.50 -10.07
C VAL A 226 18.87 3.23 -11.01
N GLU A 227 19.28 4.38 -11.55
CA GLU A 227 18.39 5.22 -12.37
C GLU A 227 18.13 4.59 -13.75
N TRP A 228 19.17 4.09 -14.42
CA TRP A 228 19.03 3.50 -15.76
C TRP A 228 18.16 2.23 -15.79
N PRO A 229 18.28 1.26 -14.85
CA PRO A 229 17.39 0.11 -14.79
C PRO A 229 15.93 0.48 -14.56
N ILE A 230 15.65 1.54 -13.78
CA ILE A 230 14.30 1.99 -13.47
C ILE A 230 13.69 2.72 -14.67
N LYS A 231 14.44 3.63 -15.32
CA LYS A 231 13.93 4.41 -16.46
C LYS A 231 13.84 3.61 -17.76
N ASN A 232 14.77 2.69 -18.00
CA ASN A 232 14.91 1.99 -19.29
C ASN A 232 14.92 0.44 -19.15
N PRO A 233 13.89 -0.20 -18.57
CA PRO A 233 13.89 -1.64 -18.33
C PRO A 233 13.94 -2.48 -19.63
N GLU A 234 13.38 -1.98 -20.72
CA GLU A 234 13.39 -2.65 -22.04
C GLU A 234 14.80 -2.72 -22.65
N MET A 235 15.63 -1.70 -22.41
CA MET A 235 17.01 -1.65 -22.90
C MET A 235 17.87 -2.74 -22.22
N PHE A 236 17.69 -2.96 -20.92
CA PHE A 236 18.40 -4.00 -20.17
C PHE A 236 17.99 -5.41 -20.60
N LYS A 237 16.68 -5.64 -20.84
CA LYS A 237 16.19 -6.92 -21.36
C LYS A 237 16.77 -7.25 -22.73
N ARG A 238 16.83 -6.27 -23.64
CA ARG A 238 17.38 -6.45 -24.99
C ARG A 238 18.88 -6.73 -24.98
N MET A 239 19.62 -6.11 -24.08
CA MET A 239 21.06 -6.33 -23.96
C MET A 239 21.44 -7.59 -23.16
N GLY A 240 20.48 -8.27 -22.53
CA GLY A 240 20.75 -9.46 -21.70
C GLY A 240 21.57 -9.17 -20.44
N ILE A 241 21.67 -7.90 -20.04
CA ILE A 241 22.47 -7.46 -18.89
C ILE A 241 21.64 -7.64 -17.62
N ARG A 242 22.22 -8.29 -16.61
CA ARG A 242 21.59 -8.42 -15.29
C ARG A 242 21.67 -7.08 -14.56
N SER A 243 20.51 -6.51 -14.20
CA SER A 243 20.46 -5.33 -13.34
C SER A 243 21.15 -5.62 -12.00
N PRO A 244 21.97 -4.69 -11.47
CA PRO A 244 22.58 -4.86 -10.16
C PRO A 244 21.50 -4.97 -9.10
N LYS A 245 21.66 -5.92 -8.16
CA LYS A 245 20.66 -6.23 -7.13
C LYS A 245 20.76 -5.35 -5.88
N GLY A 246 21.87 -4.64 -5.70
CA GLY A 246 22.11 -3.78 -4.56
C GLY A 246 23.38 -2.96 -4.75
N VAL A 247 23.40 -1.79 -4.12
CA VAL A 247 24.54 -0.87 -4.11
C VAL A 247 24.94 -0.64 -2.66
N LEU A 248 26.23 -0.80 -2.34
CA LEU A 248 26.76 -0.53 -1.01
C LEU A 248 27.53 0.80 -1.03
N LEU A 249 27.03 1.78 -0.29
CA LEU A 249 27.72 3.06 -0.09
C LEU A 249 28.53 3.00 1.21
N TYR A 250 29.84 3.20 1.14
CA TYR A 250 30.74 3.16 2.30
C TYR A 250 31.57 4.45 2.43
N GLY A 251 32.25 4.64 3.57
CA GLY A 251 33.12 5.79 3.87
C GLY A 251 32.77 6.49 5.19
N PRO A 252 33.51 7.52 5.60
CA PRO A 252 33.34 8.16 6.91
C PRO A 252 31.95 8.82 7.09
N PRO A 253 31.48 8.98 8.34
CA PRO A 253 30.24 9.69 8.63
C PRO A 253 30.32 11.15 8.15
N GLY A 254 29.19 11.73 7.77
CA GLY A 254 29.13 13.11 7.25
C GLY A 254 29.49 13.28 5.77
N THR A 255 29.78 12.20 5.03
CA THR A 255 30.06 12.23 3.58
C THR A 255 28.82 12.27 2.68
N GLY A 256 27.63 12.44 3.26
CA GLY A 256 26.40 12.63 2.49
C GLY A 256 25.82 11.36 1.84
N LYS A 257 26.13 10.15 2.32
CA LYS A 257 25.58 8.89 1.78
C LYS A 257 24.05 8.86 1.76
N THR A 258 23.44 9.26 2.88
CA THR A 258 21.98 9.36 3.02
C THR A 258 21.41 10.41 2.05
N LEU A 259 22.13 11.51 1.80
CA LEU A 259 21.72 12.53 0.84
C LEU A 259 21.82 12.04 -0.61
N LEU A 260 22.88 11.31 -0.97
CA LEU A 260 23.02 10.68 -2.29
C LEU A 260 21.89 9.69 -2.55
N ALA A 261 21.57 8.83 -1.59
CA ALA A 261 20.48 7.86 -1.72
C ALA A 261 19.12 8.55 -1.91
N LYS A 262 18.86 9.62 -1.16
CA LYS A 262 17.66 10.46 -1.35
C LYS A 262 17.61 11.13 -2.72
N ALA A 263 18.75 11.57 -3.25
CA ALA A 263 18.80 12.18 -4.58
C ALA A 263 18.55 11.20 -5.72
N VAL A 264 19.15 10.00 -5.64
CA VAL A 264 18.88 8.91 -6.60
C VAL A 264 17.40 8.56 -6.63
N ALA A 265 16.75 8.47 -5.47
CA ALA A 265 15.33 8.16 -5.39
C ALA A 265 14.45 9.27 -5.98
N THR A 266 14.80 10.55 -5.73
CA THR A 266 14.11 11.72 -6.30
C THR A 266 14.16 11.68 -7.84
N GLU A 267 15.35 11.45 -8.39
CA GLU A 267 15.61 11.54 -9.83
C GLU A 267 15.12 10.32 -10.61
N SER A 268 15.00 9.18 -9.92
CA SER A 268 14.37 7.97 -10.43
C SER A 268 12.85 7.98 -10.31
N GLU A 269 12.24 9.05 -9.77
CA GLU A 269 10.80 9.13 -9.43
C GLU A 269 10.33 7.89 -8.64
N ALA A 270 11.18 7.42 -7.71
CA ALA A 270 10.96 6.18 -6.97
C ALA A 270 10.63 6.46 -5.50
N ASN A 271 9.80 5.62 -4.90
CA ASN A 271 9.46 5.70 -3.48
C ASN A 271 10.71 5.41 -2.62
N PHE A 272 11.07 6.27 -1.67
CA PHE A 272 12.23 6.06 -0.81
C PHE A 272 11.79 5.47 0.53
N ILE A 273 12.27 4.26 0.83
CA ILE A 273 12.01 3.57 2.09
C ILE A 273 13.30 3.65 2.91
N SER A 274 13.32 4.52 3.91
CA SER A 274 14.46 4.64 4.82
C SER A 274 14.25 3.68 5.99
N VAL A 275 15.23 2.82 6.24
CA VAL A 275 15.24 1.90 7.37
C VAL A 275 16.52 2.15 8.16
N LYS A 276 16.38 2.61 9.41
CA LYS A 276 17.55 2.82 10.28
C LYS A 276 17.89 1.53 11.02
N GLY A 277 19.18 1.21 11.08
CA GLY A 277 19.73 0.05 11.80
C GLY A 277 19.10 -0.18 13.18
N PRO A 278 19.14 0.82 14.08
CA PRO A 278 18.58 0.73 15.43
C PRO A 278 17.05 0.54 15.49
N GLU A 279 16.30 1.02 14.49
CA GLU A 279 14.83 0.88 14.46
C GLU A 279 14.38 -0.57 14.23
N LEU A 280 15.19 -1.37 13.55
CA LEU A 280 14.91 -2.80 13.34
C LEU A 280 15.23 -3.67 14.56
N LEU A 281 16.13 -3.20 15.44
CA LEU A 281 16.58 -3.91 16.64
C LEU A 281 15.67 -3.64 17.86
N ASN A 282 15.10 -2.44 17.96
CA ASN A 282 14.27 -2.05 19.12
C ASN A 282 12.86 -2.67 19.13
N LYS A 283 12.39 -3.26 18.03
CA LYS A 283 11.15 -4.05 18.01
C LYS A 283 11.47 -5.50 18.34
N TYR A 284 11.48 -5.82 19.65
CA TYR A 284 11.51 -7.15 20.28
C TYR A 284 12.27 -8.25 19.52
N VAL A 285 13.37 -8.72 20.11
CA VAL A 285 14.20 -9.85 19.64
C VAL A 285 13.31 -11.06 19.26
N GLY A 286 13.05 -11.21 17.95
CA GLY A 286 12.13 -12.20 17.37
C GLY A 286 11.21 -11.65 16.26
N GLU A 287 10.80 -10.38 16.34
CA GLU A 287 9.97 -9.72 15.31
C GLU A 287 10.78 -9.06 14.20
N SER A 288 12.09 -8.86 14.40
CA SER A 288 12.97 -8.20 13.42
C SER A 288 12.98 -8.89 12.04
N GLU A 289 12.89 -10.22 11.97
CA GLU A 289 12.83 -10.93 10.67
C GLU A 289 11.49 -10.67 9.95
N LYS A 290 10.37 -10.70 10.70
CA LYS A 290 9.05 -10.38 10.15
C LYS A 290 9.03 -8.94 9.66
N ALA A 291 9.58 -7.99 10.44
CA ALA A 291 9.67 -6.58 10.07
C ALA A 291 10.48 -6.37 8.78
N VAL A 292 11.64 -7.02 8.65
CA VAL A 292 12.45 -6.95 7.41
C VAL A 292 11.67 -7.53 6.23
N ARG A 293 11.03 -8.69 6.39
CA ARG A 293 10.23 -9.33 5.33
C ARG A 293 9.07 -8.45 4.90
N GLU A 294 8.38 -7.81 5.84
CA GLU A 294 7.30 -6.86 5.58
C GLU A 294 7.79 -5.61 4.85
N ILE A 295 8.96 -5.06 5.20
CA ILE A 295 9.57 -3.94 4.48
C ILE A 295 9.81 -4.31 3.00
N PHE A 296 10.40 -5.48 2.73
CA PHE A 296 10.63 -5.93 1.36
C PHE A 296 9.32 -6.22 0.60
N LYS A 297 8.31 -6.79 1.28
CA LYS A 297 6.98 -7.03 0.69
C LYS A 297 6.32 -5.71 0.29
N LYS A 298 6.33 -4.72 1.19
CA LYS A 298 5.78 -3.38 0.96
C LYS A 298 6.54 -2.64 -0.13
N ALA A 299 7.87 -2.69 -0.12
CA ALA A 299 8.70 -2.11 -1.19
C ALA A 299 8.30 -2.66 -2.57
N LYS A 300 8.05 -3.98 -2.65
CA LYS A 300 7.58 -4.61 -3.90
C LYS A 300 6.18 -4.10 -4.31
N GLN A 301 5.30 -3.83 -3.36
CA GLN A 301 3.96 -3.28 -3.62
C GLN A 301 3.99 -1.83 -4.12
N VAL A 302 4.95 -1.03 -3.65
CA VAL A 302 5.11 0.37 -4.05
C VAL A 302 6.19 0.55 -5.12
N ALA A 303 6.47 -0.48 -5.93
CA ALA A 303 7.45 -0.38 -7.01
C ALA A 303 7.03 0.68 -8.06
N PRO A 304 7.95 1.54 -8.54
CA PRO A 304 9.39 1.56 -8.28
C PRO A 304 9.74 2.16 -6.91
N SER A 305 10.61 1.47 -6.16
CA SER A 305 11.03 1.88 -4.81
C SER A 305 12.51 1.64 -4.57
N VAL A 306 13.16 2.56 -3.86
CA VAL A 306 14.54 2.42 -3.36
C VAL A 306 14.49 2.16 -1.86
N ILE A 307 14.99 1.01 -1.42
CA ILE A 307 15.14 0.69 0.00
C ILE A 307 16.55 1.11 0.43
N PHE A 308 16.63 2.00 1.41
CA PHE A 308 17.89 2.46 1.97
C PHE A 308 18.01 1.98 3.42
N PHE A 309 18.97 1.08 3.65
CA PHE A 309 19.36 0.66 4.99
C PHE A 309 20.49 1.57 5.48
N ASP A 310 20.16 2.48 6.40
CA ASP A 310 21.15 3.30 7.10
C ASP A 310 21.69 2.51 8.30
N GLU A 311 22.99 2.65 8.60
CA GLU A 311 23.66 1.92 9.70
C GLU A 311 23.44 0.40 9.62
N ILE A 312 23.60 -0.19 8.43
CA ILE A 312 23.44 -1.65 8.23
C ILE A 312 24.43 -2.46 9.08
N ASP A 313 25.57 -1.89 9.44
CA ASP A 313 26.56 -2.44 10.35
C ASP A 313 26.00 -2.68 11.77
N ALA A 314 25.00 -1.90 12.20
CA ALA A 314 24.32 -2.14 13.47
C ALA A 314 23.46 -3.42 13.45
N ILE A 315 22.87 -3.77 12.30
CA ILE A 315 22.01 -4.97 12.13
C ILE A 315 22.85 -6.20 11.79
N ALA A 316 23.88 -6.03 10.95
CA ALA A 316 24.71 -7.10 10.41
C ALA A 316 26.03 -7.21 11.17
N SER A 317 25.96 -7.56 12.47
CA SER A 317 27.17 -7.91 13.22
C SER A 317 27.80 -9.18 12.65
N ILE A 318 29.13 -9.20 12.57
CA ILE A 318 29.89 -10.37 12.11
C ILE A 318 29.60 -11.51 13.08
N ARG A 319 28.95 -12.59 12.60
CA ARG A 319 28.84 -13.85 13.36
C ARG A 319 30.25 -14.33 13.71
N GLY A 320 30.63 -14.17 14.98
CA GLY A 320 31.94 -14.59 15.53
C GLY A 320 32.71 -13.52 16.31
N GLY A 321 32.28 -12.26 16.31
CA GLY A 321 32.99 -11.16 17.01
C GLY A 321 32.45 -10.81 18.40
N GLY A 322 31.59 -11.66 18.98
CA GLY A 322 31.07 -11.46 20.33
C GLY A 322 32.09 -11.91 21.37
N SER A 323 32.68 -10.93 22.07
CA SER A 323 33.42 -11.09 23.32
C SER A 323 32.78 -12.16 24.21
N ASP A 324 33.52 -13.24 24.44
CA ASP A 324 33.23 -14.27 25.42
C ASP A 324 33.32 -13.66 26.83
N GLY A 325 32.20 -13.11 27.29
CA GLY A 325 32.01 -12.56 28.63
C GLY A 325 31.26 -13.57 29.50
N GLY A 326 31.87 -14.74 29.77
CA GLY A 326 31.23 -15.81 30.52
C GLY A 326 32.20 -16.65 31.35
N ALA A 327 32.16 -16.44 32.67
CA ALA A 327 32.63 -17.34 33.73
C ALA A 327 34.15 -17.53 33.90
N LYS A 328 34.77 -16.66 34.72
CA LYS A 328 35.86 -17.11 35.58
C LYS A 328 35.27 -18.00 36.68
N ALA A 329 35.61 -19.28 36.61
CA ALA A 329 35.53 -20.20 37.74
C ALA A 329 36.49 -19.76 38.85
N ARG A 330 35.96 -19.57 40.06
CA ARG A 330 36.45 -20.11 41.34
C ARG A 330 35.53 -19.67 42.47
#